data_AF-I7HHN8-F1
#
_entry.id   AF-I7HHN8-F1
#
_cell.length_a   1.000
_cell.length_b   1.000
_cell.length_c   1.000
_cell.angle_alpha   90.00
_cell.angle_beta   90.00
_cell.angle_gamma   90.00
#
_symmetry.space_group_name_H-M   'P 1'
#
loop_
_entity.id
_entity.type
_entity.pdbx_description
1 polymer ?
#
loop_
_entity_poly.entity_id
_entity_poly.type
_entity_poly.pdbx_seq_one_letter_code
_entity_poly.pdbx_strand_id
1 'polypeptide(L)'
;MAVAHLLIQLISMAGNGVGACRVQIIPAIIFLQLLFRALGADGASSFSFTNSCQYPVWVGVLHGASSPALARSGFYLAPSGTYHLAAPSSGTWSGTFWARTGCAVDSSTGRFTCATADCGSGDVACNGRGPSPPVTLAEITLAAPGSGGQDFYDVSLVDGFNVPVRLAPSSSGGGGGDCHAVSCAGDVNAACPSDLRVVSGAGAVVACRSACDAYRSARYCCTGAYGSPAACGPTDYSQVFKAACPAAYSYAYDDASSTFTCFGASSYDVTFCPRS
;
A
#
# COMPACT_ATOMS: atom_id res chain seq x y z
N MET A 1 -9.75 -22.23 18.52
CA MET A 1 -9.57 -23.70 18.65
C MET A 1 -10.83 -24.50 18.36
N ALA A 2 -12.05 -24.00 18.59
CA ALA A 2 -13.29 -24.76 18.33
C ALA A 2 -13.59 -25.02 16.82
N VAL A 3 -13.18 -24.10 15.93
CA VAL A 3 -13.47 -24.20 14.47
C VAL A 3 -12.61 -25.26 13.78
N ALA A 4 -11.36 -25.44 14.20
CA ALA A 4 -10.46 -26.46 13.65
C ALA A 4 -10.90 -27.89 14.03
N HIS A 5 -11.50 -28.07 15.22
CA HIS A 5 -12.05 -29.36 15.62
C HIS A 5 -13.31 -29.74 14.84
N LEU A 6 -14.13 -28.76 14.43
CA LEU A 6 -15.33 -29.03 13.65
C LEU A 6 -15.01 -29.42 12.19
N LEU A 7 -13.99 -28.81 11.58
CA LEU A 7 -13.53 -29.13 10.23
C LEU A 7 -12.91 -30.53 10.12
N ILE A 8 -12.17 -30.98 11.14
CA ILE A 8 -11.54 -32.31 11.14
C ILE A 8 -12.58 -33.43 11.28
N GLN A 9 -13.66 -33.21 12.04
CA GLN A 9 -14.73 -34.21 12.17
C GLN A 9 -15.56 -34.36 10.88
N LEU A 10 -15.72 -33.30 10.09
CA LEU A 10 -16.43 -33.38 8.80
C LEU A 10 -15.63 -34.13 7.73
N ILE A 11 -14.30 -34.07 7.74
CA ILE A 11 -13.44 -34.83 6.81
C ILE A 11 -13.46 -36.33 7.16
N SER A 12 -13.55 -36.68 8.44
CA SER A 12 -13.65 -38.08 8.89
C SER A 12 -14.95 -38.78 8.48
N MET A 13 -16.01 -38.03 8.17
CA MET A 13 -17.32 -38.56 7.74
C MET A 13 -17.40 -38.85 6.24
N ALA A 14 -16.42 -38.40 5.45
CA ALA A 14 -16.37 -38.59 4.00
C ALA A 14 -15.69 -39.90 3.56
N GLY A 15 -15.07 -40.63 4.50
CA GLY A 15 -14.39 -41.89 4.24
C GLY A 15 -15.24 -43.10 4.63
N ASN A 16 -16.31 -43.39 3.88
CA ASN A 16 -16.83 -44.73 3.60
C ASN A 16 -18.24 -44.64 2.97
N GLY A 17 -18.37 -45.05 1.70
CA GLY A 17 -19.67 -45.29 1.06
C GLY A 17 -19.95 -44.44 -0.17
N VAL A 18 -19.49 -44.92 -1.33
CA VAL A 18 -19.79 -44.36 -2.65
C VAL A 18 -21.27 -44.65 -2.96
N GLY A 19 -22.14 -43.64 -2.88
CA GLY A 19 -23.51 -43.76 -3.41
C GLY A 19 -24.56 -42.79 -2.89
N ALA A 20 -24.55 -42.44 -1.60
CA ALA A 20 -25.60 -41.62 -0.97
C ALA A 20 -25.18 -40.15 -0.69
N CYS A 21 -23.91 -39.82 -0.87
CA CYS A 21 -23.33 -38.59 -0.34
C CYS A 21 -23.73 -37.31 -1.12
N ARG A 22 -24.12 -37.40 -2.40
CA ARG A 22 -24.35 -36.21 -3.24
C ARG A 22 -25.61 -35.40 -2.89
N VAL A 23 -26.66 -36.02 -2.34
CA VAL A 23 -27.96 -35.35 -2.12
C VAL A 23 -28.01 -34.56 -0.81
N GLN A 24 -27.17 -34.92 0.19
CA GLN A 24 -27.11 -34.23 1.50
C GLN A 24 -26.04 -33.13 1.59
N ILE A 25 -25.09 -33.07 0.64
CA ILE A 25 -24.04 -32.04 0.62
C ILE A 25 -24.61 -30.66 0.24
N ILE A 26 -25.56 -30.62 -0.69
CA ILE A 26 -26.15 -29.37 -1.19
C ILE A 26 -26.87 -28.58 -0.08
N PRO A 27 -27.79 -29.17 0.72
CA PRO A 27 -28.44 -28.45 1.81
C PRO A 27 -27.46 -28.06 2.93
N ALA A 28 -26.41 -28.85 3.20
CA ALA A 28 -25.38 -28.51 4.18
C ALA A 28 -24.52 -27.31 3.75
N ILE A 29 -24.17 -27.21 2.46
CA ILE A 29 -23.46 -26.04 1.91
C ILE A 29 -24.36 -24.81 1.98
N ILE A 30 -25.63 -24.91 1.59
CA ILE A 30 -26.58 -23.78 1.66
C ILE A 30 -26.76 -23.32 3.12
N PHE A 31 -26.91 -24.25 4.06
CA PHE A 31 -27.01 -23.93 5.48
C PHE A 31 -25.73 -23.26 6.01
N LEU A 32 -24.55 -23.74 5.61
CA LEU A 32 -23.28 -23.11 5.97
C LEU A 32 -23.13 -21.70 5.39
N GLN A 33 -23.53 -21.50 4.13
CA GLN A 33 -23.54 -20.18 3.48
C GLN A 33 -24.52 -19.22 4.17
N LEU A 34 -25.71 -19.70 4.57
CA LEU A 34 -26.69 -18.94 5.33
C LEU A 34 -26.22 -18.63 6.75
N LEU A 35 -25.49 -19.55 7.40
CA LEU A 35 -24.83 -19.29 8.68
C LEU A 35 -23.75 -18.22 8.54
N PHE A 36 -22.85 -18.31 7.55
CA PHE A 36 -21.83 -17.29 7.30
C PHE A 36 -22.45 -15.90 7.06
N ARG A 37 -23.59 -15.83 6.35
CA ARG A 37 -24.35 -14.59 6.16
C ARG A 37 -25.06 -14.12 7.44
N ALA A 38 -25.62 -15.03 8.24
CA ALA A 38 -26.29 -14.71 9.51
C ALA A 38 -25.32 -14.29 10.62
N LEU A 39 -24.07 -14.76 10.56
CA LEU A 39 -22.97 -14.36 11.44
C LEU A 39 -22.34 -13.01 11.05
N GLY A 40 -22.82 -12.33 9.99
CA GLY A 40 -22.29 -11.05 9.57
C GLY A 40 -20.81 -11.10 9.20
N ALA A 41 -20.37 -12.19 8.56
CA ALA A 41 -19.05 -12.23 7.95
C ALA A 41 -19.04 -11.36 6.68
N ASP A 42 -19.27 -10.06 6.85
CA ASP A 42 -18.79 -9.07 5.89
C ASP A 42 -17.27 -9.27 5.82
N GLY A 43 -16.75 -9.44 4.61
CA GLY A 43 -15.32 -9.68 4.40
C GLY A 43 -14.53 -8.62 5.17
N ALA A 44 -13.72 -9.05 6.14
CA ALA A 44 -12.94 -8.13 6.96
C ALA A 44 -12.12 -7.22 6.05
N SER A 45 -12.05 -5.94 6.40
CA SER A 45 -11.36 -5.00 5.53
C SER A 45 -9.92 -5.41 5.28
N SER A 46 -9.42 -5.22 4.07
CA SER A 46 -8.11 -5.76 3.70
C SER A 46 -7.35 -4.91 2.69
N PHE A 47 -6.03 -5.07 2.72
CA PHE A 47 -5.10 -4.52 1.75
C PHE A 47 -4.60 -5.65 0.86
N SER A 48 -4.81 -5.53 -0.44
CA SER A 48 -4.36 -6.48 -1.46
C SER A 48 -3.18 -5.89 -2.23
N PHE A 49 -2.00 -6.46 -2.06
CA PHE A 49 -0.79 -6.02 -2.72
C PHE A 49 -0.56 -6.85 -3.98
N THR A 50 -0.25 -6.19 -5.09
CA THR A 50 0.10 -6.83 -6.37
C THR A 50 1.40 -6.26 -6.89
N ASN A 51 2.36 -7.12 -7.21
CA ASN A 51 3.57 -6.71 -7.92
C ASN A 51 3.42 -6.96 -9.42
N SER A 52 3.12 -5.92 -10.20
CA SER A 52 3.09 -5.97 -11.67
C SER A 52 4.43 -5.59 -12.32
N CYS A 53 5.47 -5.33 -11.52
CA CYS A 53 6.81 -5.09 -12.02
C CYS A 53 7.41 -6.38 -12.59
N GLN A 54 8.36 -6.25 -13.51
CA GLN A 54 9.13 -7.38 -14.06
C GLN A 54 10.26 -7.86 -13.11
N TYR A 55 10.38 -7.24 -11.94
CA TYR A 55 11.38 -7.52 -10.91
C TYR A 55 10.72 -7.67 -9.53
N PRO A 56 11.37 -8.37 -8.59
CA PRO A 56 10.85 -8.49 -7.24
C PRO A 56 10.86 -7.16 -6.49
N VAL A 57 9.90 -7.00 -5.58
CA VAL A 57 9.86 -5.87 -4.63
C VAL A 57 9.73 -6.39 -3.21
N TRP A 58 10.22 -5.61 -2.25
CA TRP A 58 10.02 -5.88 -0.83
C TRP A 58 9.14 -4.78 -0.24
N VAL A 59 7.87 -5.11 0.01
CA VAL A 59 6.91 -4.17 0.56
C VAL A 59 7.31 -3.79 1.98
N GLY A 60 7.19 -2.51 2.32
CA GLY A 60 7.22 -2.00 3.67
C GLY A 60 5.84 -1.47 4.07
N VAL A 61 5.53 -1.60 5.36
CA VAL A 61 4.28 -1.10 5.95
C VAL A 61 4.61 -0.38 7.24
N LEU A 62 4.13 0.85 7.35
CA LEU A 62 4.22 1.67 8.56
C LEU A 62 2.81 2.11 8.97
N HIS A 63 2.47 1.90 10.23
CA HIS A 63 1.22 2.39 10.80
C HIS A 63 1.43 3.82 11.35
N GLY A 64 0.36 4.61 11.41
CA GLY A 64 0.36 5.90 12.08
C GLY A 64 0.56 5.77 13.60
N ALA A 65 0.92 6.87 14.25
CA ALA A 65 1.30 6.89 15.67
C ALA A 65 0.22 6.34 16.63
N SER A 66 -1.06 6.53 16.29
CA SER A 66 -2.21 6.05 17.07
C SER A 66 -2.79 4.73 16.56
N SER A 67 -2.26 4.21 15.46
CA SER A 67 -2.79 3.03 14.77
C SER A 67 -2.05 1.77 15.21
N PRO A 68 -2.73 0.62 15.39
CA PRO A 68 -2.06 -0.64 15.69
C PRO A 68 -1.19 -1.11 14.53
N ALA A 69 -0.12 -1.83 14.84
CA ALA A 69 0.68 -2.53 13.85
C ALA A 69 -0.13 -3.63 13.14
N LEU A 70 0.09 -3.78 11.83
CA LEU A 70 -0.47 -4.91 11.08
C LEU A 70 0.35 -6.18 11.34
N ALA A 71 -0.18 -7.33 10.93
CA ALA A 71 0.46 -8.64 11.10
C ALA A 71 1.86 -8.74 10.47
N ARG A 72 2.18 -7.88 9.47
CA ARG A 72 3.51 -7.74 8.89
C ARG A 72 3.83 -6.27 8.64
N SER A 73 5.07 -5.90 8.92
CA SER A 73 5.65 -4.58 8.60
C SER A 73 6.55 -4.62 7.35
N GLY A 74 6.79 -5.81 6.79
CA GLY A 74 7.47 -5.96 5.51
C GLY A 74 7.50 -7.41 5.01
N PHE A 75 7.51 -7.58 3.69
CA PHE A 75 7.44 -8.88 3.03
C PHE A 75 7.92 -8.82 1.56
N TYR A 76 8.34 -9.96 1.03
CA TYR A 76 8.75 -10.13 -0.36
C TYR A 76 7.55 -10.37 -1.28
N LEU A 77 7.57 -9.76 -2.47
CA LEU A 77 6.64 -10.01 -3.56
C LEU A 77 7.42 -10.29 -4.85
N ALA A 78 7.31 -11.52 -5.35
CA ALA A 78 7.82 -11.90 -6.67
C ALA A 78 7.11 -11.12 -7.79
N PRO A 79 7.69 -11.03 -9.01
CA PRO A 79 6.96 -10.57 -10.19
C PRO A 79 5.63 -11.31 -10.35
N SER A 80 4.55 -10.57 -10.65
CA SER A 80 3.17 -11.07 -10.71
C SER A 80 2.61 -11.67 -9.42
N GLY A 81 3.34 -11.56 -8.31
CA GLY A 81 2.93 -12.05 -7.00
C GLY A 81 1.86 -11.15 -6.36
N THR A 82 1.03 -11.76 -5.52
CA THR A 82 0.04 -11.06 -4.70
C THR A 82 0.22 -11.39 -3.23
N TYR A 83 -0.20 -10.48 -2.36
CA TYR A 83 -0.22 -10.69 -0.92
C TYR A 83 -1.40 -9.96 -0.27
N HIS A 84 -2.01 -10.54 0.75
CA HIS A 84 -3.14 -9.92 1.45
C HIS A 84 -2.79 -9.67 2.92
N LEU A 85 -3.08 -8.47 3.40
CA LEU A 85 -3.05 -8.11 4.82
C LEU A 85 -4.45 -7.72 5.27
N ALA A 86 -4.87 -8.25 6.41
CA ALA A 86 -6.08 -7.77 7.07
C ALA A 86 -5.84 -6.35 7.61
N ALA A 87 -6.79 -5.45 7.36
CA ALA A 87 -6.89 -4.19 8.07
C ALA A 87 -7.43 -4.44 9.49
N PRO A 88 -7.23 -3.51 10.44
CA PRO A 88 -7.79 -3.65 11.78
C PRO A 88 -9.32 -3.72 11.75
N SER A 89 -9.89 -4.57 12.61
CA SER A 89 -11.34 -4.75 12.72
C SER A 89 -12.02 -3.74 13.65
N SER A 90 -11.26 -2.82 14.26
CA SER A 90 -11.79 -1.80 15.16
C SER A 90 -10.92 -0.54 15.14
N GLY A 91 -11.55 0.59 15.50
CA GLY A 91 -10.89 1.90 15.54
C GLY A 91 -10.56 2.44 14.15
N THR A 92 -10.14 3.71 14.11
CA THR A 92 -9.55 4.28 12.90
C THR A 92 -8.15 3.71 12.71
N TRP A 93 -7.72 3.61 11.45
CA TRP A 93 -6.37 3.18 11.12
C TRP A 93 -5.76 4.07 10.06
N SER A 94 -4.52 4.49 10.26
CA SER A 94 -3.73 5.21 9.27
C SER A 94 -2.42 4.48 9.04
N GLY A 95 -1.89 4.58 7.83
CA GLY A 95 -0.59 4.01 7.51
C GLY A 95 -0.13 4.34 6.10
N THR A 96 1.08 3.92 5.82
CA THR A 96 1.72 4.08 4.52
C THR A 96 2.31 2.76 4.04
N PHE A 97 2.27 2.55 2.73
CA PHE A 97 2.84 1.40 2.05
C PHE A 97 3.85 1.86 1.00
N TRP A 98 4.93 1.11 0.84
CA TRP A 98 5.94 1.38 -0.19
C TRP A 98 6.61 0.10 -0.69
N ALA A 99 7.25 0.16 -1.85
CA ALA A 99 8.08 -0.91 -2.39
C ALA A 99 9.56 -0.55 -2.25
N ARG A 100 10.35 -1.51 -1.75
CA ARG A 100 11.83 -1.47 -1.78
C ARG A 100 12.35 -2.26 -2.97
N THR A 101 13.45 -1.80 -3.56
CA THR A 101 14.09 -2.46 -4.72
C THR A 101 15.59 -2.67 -4.51
N GLY A 102 16.16 -3.62 -5.26
CA GLY A 102 17.59 -3.93 -5.19
C GLY A 102 18.01 -4.45 -3.81
N CYS A 103 17.18 -5.27 -3.17
CA CYS A 103 17.44 -5.74 -1.82
C CYS A 103 18.28 -7.02 -1.79
N ALA A 104 19.16 -7.10 -0.80
CA ALA A 104 20.01 -8.26 -0.55
C ALA A 104 20.33 -8.41 0.94
N VAL A 105 20.64 -9.64 1.35
CA VAL A 105 21.28 -9.91 2.64
C VAL A 105 22.79 -9.78 2.41
N ASP A 106 23.41 -8.87 3.15
CA ASP A 106 24.86 -8.77 3.19
C ASP A 106 25.43 -10.04 3.86
N SER A 107 26.25 -10.79 3.13
CA SER A 107 26.76 -12.09 3.59
C SER A 107 27.77 -11.99 4.75
N SER A 108 28.37 -10.82 4.96
CA SER A 108 29.37 -10.60 6.02
C SER A 108 28.73 -10.19 7.35
N THR A 109 27.62 -9.46 7.28
CA THR A 109 26.92 -8.91 8.45
C THR A 109 25.58 -9.60 8.74
N GLY A 110 25.05 -10.36 7.77
CA GLY A 110 23.70 -10.94 7.83
C GLY A 110 22.57 -9.91 7.71
N ARG A 111 22.88 -8.63 7.45
CA ARG A 111 21.90 -7.54 7.42
C ARG A 111 21.19 -7.47 6.07
N PHE A 112 19.87 -7.41 6.09
CA PHE A 112 19.07 -7.11 4.92
C PHE A 112 19.07 -5.60 4.63
N THR A 113 19.39 -5.22 3.39
CA THR A 113 19.43 -3.83 2.93
C THR A 113 18.87 -3.71 1.52
N CYS A 114 18.33 -2.54 1.18
CA CYS A 114 17.79 -2.23 -0.14
C CYS A 114 18.44 -0.99 -0.77
N ALA A 115 18.56 -1.00 -2.10
CA ALA A 115 19.10 0.14 -2.85
C ALA A 115 18.17 1.36 -2.83
N THR A 116 16.84 1.14 -2.79
CA THR A 116 15.85 2.23 -2.65
C THR A 116 14.84 1.92 -1.55
N ALA A 117 14.35 2.97 -0.90
CA ALA A 117 13.30 2.94 0.13
C ALA A 117 13.58 2.03 1.35
N ASP A 118 14.86 1.75 1.64
CA ASP A 118 15.25 0.92 2.78
C ASP A 118 14.73 1.51 4.10
N CYS A 119 14.25 0.64 4.99
CA CYS A 119 13.68 1.05 6.28
C CYS A 119 14.67 0.93 7.45
N GLY A 120 15.92 0.56 7.19
CA GLY A 120 17.02 0.57 8.16
C GLY A 120 16.89 -0.42 9.31
N SER A 121 15.93 -1.35 9.26
CA SER A 121 15.76 -2.38 10.29
C SER A 121 16.90 -3.40 10.27
N GLY A 122 17.51 -3.62 9.10
CA GLY A 122 18.43 -4.75 8.88
C GLY A 122 17.71 -6.07 8.60
N ASP A 123 16.38 -6.03 8.42
CA ASP A 123 15.51 -7.19 8.21
C ASP A 123 14.48 -6.92 7.10
N VAL A 124 13.85 -7.98 6.59
CA VAL A 124 12.69 -7.84 5.68
C VAL A 124 11.55 -7.09 6.37
N ALA A 125 11.31 -7.32 7.66
CA ALA A 125 10.33 -6.58 8.44
C ALA A 125 10.84 -5.17 8.78
N CYS A 126 10.02 -4.13 8.61
CA CYS A 126 10.41 -2.75 8.91
C CYS A 126 10.23 -2.35 10.38
N ASN A 127 9.47 -3.13 11.16
CA ASN A 127 9.37 -3.01 12.63
C ASN A 127 9.10 -1.57 13.12
N GLY A 128 8.14 -0.89 12.49
CA GLY A 128 7.76 0.48 12.85
C GLY A 128 8.70 1.58 12.33
N ARG A 129 9.65 1.23 11.46
CA ARG A 129 10.52 2.20 10.77
C ARG A 129 9.97 2.56 9.40
N GLY A 130 10.08 3.85 9.05
CA GLY A 130 9.71 4.36 7.74
C GLY A 130 10.81 4.18 6.69
N PRO A 131 10.48 4.40 5.40
CA PRO A 131 11.44 4.33 4.30
C PRO A 131 12.45 5.49 4.33
N SER A 132 13.63 5.23 3.77
CA SER A 132 14.60 6.27 3.40
C SER A 132 14.29 6.79 1.98
N PRO A 133 14.13 8.11 1.77
CA PRO A 133 13.95 8.68 0.43
C PRO A 133 15.11 8.34 -0.53
N PRO A 134 14.88 8.30 -1.87
CA PRO A 134 13.58 8.54 -2.53
C PRO A 134 12.60 7.36 -2.44
N VAL A 135 11.32 7.67 -2.27
CA VAL A 135 10.26 6.66 -2.14
C VAL A 135 8.91 7.18 -2.63
N THR A 136 8.22 6.38 -3.45
CA THR A 136 6.80 6.57 -3.75
C THR A 136 5.97 5.96 -2.61
N LEU A 137 5.07 6.74 -2.02
CA LEU A 137 4.19 6.28 -0.95
C LEU A 137 2.76 6.07 -1.43
N ALA A 138 2.09 5.06 -0.87
CA ALA A 138 0.63 4.94 -0.90
C ALA A 138 0.12 5.15 0.52
N GLU A 139 -0.60 6.24 0.76
CA GLU A 139 -1.02 6.67 2.09
C GLU A 139 -2.52 6.44 2.24
N ILE A 140 -2.94 6.01 3.44
CA ILE A 140 -4.35 5.75 3.71
C ILE A 140 -4.71 6.02 5.17
N THR A 141 -5.90 6.57 5.36
CA THR A 141 -6.60 6.70 6.63
C THR A 141 -7.99 6.10 6.47
N LEU A 142 -8.21 4.98 7.14
CA LEU A 142 -9.48 4.28 7.24
C LEU A 142 -10.33 4.86 8.38
N ALA A 143 -11.60 5.12 8.09
CA ALA A 143 -12.61 5.34 9.11
C ALA A 143 -12.81 4.08 9.96
N ALA A 144 -13.37 4.25 11.16
CA ALA A 144 -13.66 3.12 12.03
C ALA A 144 -14.67 2.16 11.35
N PRO A 145 -14.44 0.84 11.35
CA PRO A 145 -15.37 -0.12 10.74
C PRO A 145 -16.80 0.05 11.28
N GLY A 146 -17.78 0.08 10.37
CA GLY A 146 -19.20 0.25 10.71
C GLY A 146 -19.61 1.68 11.13
N SER A 147 -18.70 2.65 11.14
CA SER A 147 -19.04 4.05 11.48
C SER A 147 -19.80 4.79 10.37
N GLY A 148 -19.76 4.28 9.13
CA GLY A 148 -20.20 5.03 7.95
C GLY A 148 -19.30 6.23 7.61
N GLY A 149 -18.11 6.31 8.25
CA GLY A 149 -17.14 7.37 8.01
C GLY A 149 -16.46 7.27 6.64
N GLN A 150 -15.77 8.35 6.29
CA GLN A 150 -15.05 8.52 5.03
C GLN A 150 -13.59 8.10 5.20
N ASP A 151 -13.10 7.28 4.29
CA ASP A 151 -11.68 7.00 4.16
C ASP A 151 -11.00 8.09 3.31
N PHE A 152 -9.73 8.34 3.60
CA PHE A 152 -8.86 9.24 2.85
C PHE A 152 -7.65 8.46 2.36
N TYR A 153 -7.25 8.65 1.11
CA TYR A 153 -6.11 7.96 0.55
C TYR A 153 -5.48 8.74 -0.59
N ASP A 154 -4.22 8.44 -0.85
CA ASP A 154 -3.43 9.09 -1.89
C ASP A 154 -2.19 8.30 -2.31
N VAL A 155 -1.56 8.77 -3.38
CA VAL A 155 -0.18 8.41 -3.73
C VAL A 155 0.65 9.67 -3.61
N SER A 156 1.81 9.57 -2.98
CA SER A 156 2.64 10.72 -2.63
C SER A 156 4.07 10.57 -3.14
N LEU A 157 4.54 11.64 -3.78
CA LEU A 157 5.90 11.84 -4.29
C LEU A 157 6.64 12.94 -3.52
N VAL A 158 6.11 13.34 -2.36
CA VAL A 158 6.74 14.34 -1.46
C VAL A 158 8.14 13.91 -1.07
N ASP A 159 8.33 12.60 -0.85
CA ASP A 159 9.61 11.96 -0.55
C ASP A 159 10.31 11.39 -1.80
N GLY A 160 9.90 11.82 -3.00
CA GLY A 160 10.49 11.41 -4.27
C GLY A 160 9.77 10.23 -4.92
N PHE A 161 10.48 9.52 -5.79
CA PHE A 161 9.93 8.42 -6.58
C PHE A 161 10.94 7.29 -6.71
N ASN A 162 10.50 6.04 -6.56
CA ASN A 162 11.31 4.87 -6.89
C ASN A 162 10.55 3.81 -7.70
N VAL A 163 9.28 3.54 -7.36
CA VAL A 163 8.43 2.54 -8.04
C VAL A 163 7.08 3.19 -8.38
N PRO A 164 6.52 2.98 -9.58
CA PRO A 164 5.15 3.41 -9.88
C PRO A 164 4.13 2.68 -9.02
N VAL A 165 3.11 3.38 -8.52
CA VAL A 165 2.12 2.82 -7.58
C VAL A 165 0.71 3.25 -7.97
N ARG A 166 -0.24 2.32 -7.85
CA ARG A 166 -1.68 2.59 -7.85
C ARG A 166 -2.32 2.13 -6.56
N LEU A 167 -3.16 2.97 -5.99
CA LEU A 167 -4.02 2.66 -4.84
C LEU A 167 -5.47 2.81 -5.26
N ALA A 168 -6.29 1.79 -5.02
CA ALA A 168 -7.69 1.81 -5.40
C ALA A 168 -8.57 1.09 -4.36
N PRO A 169 -9.71 1.66 -3.95
CA PRO A 169 -10.68 0.93 -3.16
C PRO A 169 -11.32 -0.21 -4.00
N SER A 170 -11.35 -1.43 -3.47
CA SER A 170 -12.03 -2.57 -4.08
C SER A 170 -13.51 -2.60 -3.66
N SER A 171 -14.38 -2.48 -4.68
CA SER A 171 -15.86 -2.48 -4.63
C SER A 171 -16.53 -1.34 -3.84
N SER A 172 -17.35 -0.58 -4.54
CA SER A 172 -18.40 0.29 -3.98
C SER A 172 -19.54 -0.59 -3.46
N GLY A 173 -19.40 -1.12 -2.25
CA GLY A 173 -20.49 -1.82 -1.56
C GLY A 173 -21.60 -0.84 -1.18
N GLY A 174 -22.35 -0.31 -2.15
CA GLY A 174 -23.52 0.56 -1.94
C GLY A 174 -23.29 1.91 -1.25
N GLY A 175 -22.05 2.24 -0.85
CA GLY A 175 -21.68 3.52 -0.26
C GLY A 175 -21.46 4.60 -1.34
N GLY A 176 -22.07 5.78 -1.17
CA GLY A 176 -21.88 6.92 -2.07
C GLY A 176 -20.54 7.63 -1.81
N GLY A 177 -19.82 8.01 -2.87
CA GLY A 177 -18.55 8.77 -2.84
C GLY A 177 -17.72 8.57 -4.12
N ASP A 178 -16.79 9.49 -4.41
CA ASP A 178 -15.87 9.46 -5.56
C ASP A 178 -14.69 8.50 -5.30
N CYS A 179 -14.99 7.21 -5.12
CA CYS A 179 -14.05 6.11 -4.84
C CYS A 179 -13.11 5.80 -6.01
N HIS A 180 -12.42 6.81 -6.53
CA HIS A 180 -11.54 6.70 -7.68
C HIS A 180 -10.19 6.12 -7.31
N ALA A 181 -9.61 5.36 -8.23
CA ALA A 181 -8.23 4.95 -8.09
C ALA A 181 -7.29 6.15 -8.26
N VAL A 182 -6.28 6.23 -7.42
CA VAL A 182 -5.14 7.14 -7.57
C VAL A 182 -3.94 6.35 -8.09
N SER A 183 -3.22 6.90 -9.05
CA SER A 183 -2.10 6.23 -9.70
C SER A 183 -0.99 7.21 -10.06
N CYS A 184 0.24 6.84 -9.74
CA CYS A 184 1.44 7.39 -10.35
C CYS A 184 2.07 6.30 -11.22
N ALA A 185 1.65 6.25 -12.49
CA ALA A 185 2.13 5.32 -13.50
C ALA A 185 3.05 5.96 -14.55
N GLY A 186 3.25 7.28 -14.47
CA GLY A 186 4.14 8.02 -15.38
C GLY A 186 5.61 7.66 -15.19
N ASP A 187 6.41 7.85 -16.25
CA ASP A 187 7.86 7.63 -16.19
C ASP A 187 8.58 8.83 -15.54
N VAL A 188 8.47 8.92 -14.22
CA VAL A 188 9.12 9.97 -13.41
C VAL A 188 10.65 9.90 -13.57
N ASN A 189 11.23 8.71 -13.73
CA ASN A 189 12.67 8.53 -13.90
C ASN A 189 13.18 9.16 -15.20
N ALA A 190 12.41 9.05 -16.30
CA ALA A 190 12.74 9.72 -17.57
C ALA A 190 12.67 11.25 -17.47
N ALA A 191 11.70 11.78 -16.73
CA ALA A 191 11.54 13.22 -16.52
C ALA A 191 12.44 13.79 -15.42
N CYS A 192 13.11 12.94 -14.63
CA CYS A 192 13.85 13.35 -13.44
C CYS A 192 14.97 14.37 -13.76
N PRO A 193 14.99 15.54 -13.12
CA PRO A 193 16.05 16.54 -13.26
C PRO A 193 17.41 15.94 -12.89
N SER A 194 18.48 16.35 -13.58
CA SER A 194 19.80 15.70 -13.46
C SER A 194 20.38 15.71 -12.04
N ASP A 195 20.09 16.76 -11.28
CA ASP A 195 20.49 16.97 -9.89
C ASP A 195 19.65 16.17 -8.87
N LEU A 196 18.54 15.58 -9.30
CA LEU A 196 17.65 14.74 -8.48
C LEU A 196 17.77 13.24 -8.79
N ARG A 197 18.53 12.85 -9.82
CA ARG A 197 18.64 11.44 -10.26
C ARG A 197 19.39 10.59 -9.25
N VAL A 198 18.84 9.41 -8.97
CA VAL A 198 19.59 8.29 -8.38
C VAL A 198 19.96 7.34 -9.50
N VAL A 199 21.26 7.15 -9.71
CA VAL A 199 21.81 6.37 -10.83
C VAL A 199 22.38 5.06 -10.30
N SER A 200 21.98 3.94 -10.91
CA SER A 200 22.54 2.62 -10.61
C SER A 200 23.99 2.50 -11.09
N GLY A 201 24.71 1.48 -10.61
CA GLY A 201 26.07 1.17 -11.11
C GLY A 201 26.14 0.88 -12.62
N ALA A 202 25.01 0.54 -13.25
CA ALA A 202 24.90 0.33 -14.69
C ALA A 202 24.58 1.62 -15.49
N GLY A 203 24.46 2.78 -14.82
CA GLY A 203 24.21 4.08 -15.46
C GLY A 203 22.72 4.42 -15.69
N ALA A 204 21.80 3.52 -15.35
CA ALA A 204 20.36 3.78 -15.45
C ALA A 204 19.84 4.60 -14.25
N VAL A 205 18.93 5.56 -14.49
CA VAL A 205 18.19 6.27 -13.44
C VAL A 205 17.17 5.31 -12.84
N VAL A 206 17.30 5.02 -11.55
CA VAL A 206 16.48 4.03 -10.84
C VAL A 206 15.52 4.63 -9.82
N ALA A 207 15.73 5.90 -9.46
CA ALA A 207 14.84 6.67 -8.61
C ALA A 207 15.08 8.17 -8.81
N CYS A 208 14.14 8.99 -8.34
CA CYS A 208 14.21 10.45 -8.40
C CYS A 208 13.97 11.04 -7.00
N ARG A 209 14.94 11.78 -6.48
CA ARG A 209 14.83 12.50 -5.19
C ARG A 209 13.82 13.62 -5.32
N SER A 210 13.04 13.91 -4.28
CA SER A 210 12.33 15.18 -4.23
C SER A 210 13.31 16.33 -3.96
N ALA A 211 12.90 17.56 -4.25
CA ALA A 211 13.71 18.73 -3.91
C ALA A 211 13.92 18.87 -2.39
N CYS A 212 12.97 18.44 -1.56
CA CYS A 212 13.14 18.44 -0.11
C CYS A 212 14.27 17.48 0.31
N ASP A 213 14.25 16.24 -0.20
CA ASP A 213 15.30 15.26 0.09
C ASP A 213 16.68 15.72 -0.43
N ALA A 214 16.72 16.34 -1.61
CA ALA A 214 17.97 16.80 -2.21
C ALA A 214 18.59 18.01 -1.50
N TYR A 215 17.81 19.06 -1.24
CA TYR A 215 18.34 20.35 -0.77
C TYR A 215 18.08 20.64 0.70
N ARG A 216 17.14 19.93 1.34
CA ARG A 216 16.76 20.12 2.74
C ARG A 216 16.41 21.57 3.10
N SER A 217 15.92 22.34 2.11
CA SER A 217 15.60 23.75 2.27
C SER A 217 14.18 23.91 2.81
N ALA A 218 13.96 24.96 3.62
CA ALA A 218 12.64 25.27 4.15
C ALA A 218 11.60 25.47 3.03
N ARG A 219 12.02 26.01 1.87
CA ARG A 219 11.14 26.22 0.70
C ARG A 219 10.66 24.90 0.10
N TYR A 220 11.53 23.91 -0.04
CA TYR A 220 11.14 22.64 -0.67
C TYR A 220 10.49 21.67 0.30
N CYS A 221 10.83 21.76 1.59
CA CYS A 221 10.26 20.92 2.64
C CYS A 221 9.01 21.52 3.30
N CYS A 222 8.58 22.71 2.88
CA CYS A 222 7.46 23.44 3.47
C CYS A 222 7.55 23.56 5.00
N THR A 223 8.71 24.00 5.52
CA THR A 223 8.95 24.17 6.96
C THR A 223 9.23 25.62 7.33
N GLY A 224 9.16 25.94 8.62
CA GLY A 224 9.45 27.29 9.13
C GLY A 224 8.54 28.34 8.50
N ALA A 225 9.14 29.35 7.84
CA ALA A 225 8.40 30.40 7.13
C ALA A 225 7.51 29.88 5.99
N TYR A 226 7.75 28.64 5.52
CA TYR A 226 6.98 27.95 4.50
C TYR A 226 6.02 26.90 5.10
N GLY A 227 5.79 26.90 6.41
CA GLY A 227 4.95 25.91 7.11
C GLY A 227 3.44 26.07 6.94
N SER A 228 2.99 26.70 5.85
CA SER A 228 1.56 26.80 5.53
C SER A 228 1.33 26.73 4.02
N PRO A 229 0.14 26.28 3.56
CA PRO A 229 -0.19 26.26 2.13
C PRO A 229 -0.09 27.62 1.45
N ALA A 230 -0.37 28.71 2.19
CA ALA A 230 -0.26 30.07 1.66
C ALA A 230 1.19 30.49 1.41
N ALA A 231 2.16 29.92 2.14
CA ALA A 231 3.57 30.29 2.06
C ALA A 231 4.38 29.31 1.19
N CYS A 232 4.05 28.01 1.18
CA CYS A 232 4.71 27.00 0.36
C CYS A 232 3.84 26.61 -0.81
N GLY A 233 4.19 27.12 -1.98
CA GLY A 233 3.53 26.78 -3.24
C GLY A 233 4.40 25.85 -4.11
N PRO A 234 3.87 25.42 -5.27
CA PRO A 234 4.61 24.61 -6.22
C PRO A 234 5.96 25.22 -6.61
N THR A 235 6.88 24.37 -7.05
CA THR A 235 8.21 24.73 -7.55
C THR A 235 8.47 24.03 -8.88
N ASP A 236 9.48 24.46 -9.62
CA ASP A 236 9.86 23.80 -10.89
C ASP A 236 10.10 22.29 -10.68
N TYR A 237 10.70 21.91 -9.55
CA TYR A 237 10.89 20.50 -9.20
C TYR A 237 9.56 19.77 -8.94
N SER A 238 8.66 20.32 -8.11
CA SER A 238 7.38 19.64 -7.84
C SER A 238 6.50 19.55 -9.09
N GLN A 239 6.59 20.51 -10.00
CA GLN A 239 5.87 20.47 -11.27
C GLN A 239 6.32 19.33 -12.18
N VAL A 240 7.58 18.88 -12.11
CA VAL A 240 8.03 17.68 -12.84
C VAL A 240 7.29 16.44 -12.36
N PHE A 241 7.22 16.24 -11.03
CA PHE A 241 6.46 15.12 -10.45
C PHE A 241 4.97 15.22 -10.79
N LYS A 242 4.39 16.42 -10.73
CA LYS A 242 2.97 16.64 -11.04
C LYS A 242 2.64 16.36 -12.51
N ALA A 243 3.52 16.74 -13.43
CA ALA A 243 3.33 16.49 -14.86
C ALA A 243 3.34 14.98 -15.17
N ALA A 244 4.22 14.22 -14.52
CA ALA A 244 4.29 12.76 -14.67
C ALA A 244 3.13 12.03 -13.98
N CYS A 245 2.68 12.53 -12.83
CA CYS A 245 1.65 11.92 -11.99
C CYS A 245 0.64 12.96 -11.47
N PRO A 246 -0.32 13.41 -12.31
CA PRO A 246 -1.23 14.51 -11.96
C PRO A 246 -2.13 14.24 -10.75
N ALA A 247 -2.44 12.98 -10.47
CA ALA A 247 -3.26 12.57 -9.34
C ALA A 247 -2.45 12.36 -8.03
N ALA A 248 -1.12 12.36 -8.09
CA ALA A 248 -0.28 12.15 -6.91
C ALA A 248 0.13 13.49 -6.28
N TYR A 249 0.39 13.48 -4.96
CA TYR A 249 1.01 14.62 -4.28
C TYR A 249 2.41 14.83 -4.83
N SER A 250 2.68 16.04 -5.32
CA SER A 250 4.01 16.44 -5.80
C SER A 250 4.84 17.23 -4.78
N TYR A 251 4.19 17.76 -3.74
CA TYR A 251 4.78 18.47 -2.61
C TYR A 251 3.78 18.49 -1.43
N ALA A 252 4.20 18.97 -0.26
CA ALA A 252 3.47 18.77 1.00
C ALA A 252 2.06 19.40 1.10
N TYR A 253 1.72 20.37 0.24
CA TYR A 253 0.39 21.03 0.25
C TYR A 253 -0.35 20.91 -1.08
N ASP A 254 -0.13 19.81 -1.82
CA ASP A 254 -0.78 19.53 -3.11
C ASP A 254 -2.20 18.93 -2.97
N ASP A 255 -3.00 19.39 -2.00
CA ASP A 255 -4.22 18.69 -1.57
C ASP A 255 -5.31 18.64 -2.65
N ALA A 256 -5.52 19.76 -3.37
CA ALA A 256 -6.71 19.99 -4.20
C ALA A 256 -6.91 18.97 -5.34
N SER A 257 -5.86 18.23 -5.74
CA SER A 257 -5.92 17.24 -6.82
C SER A 257 -5.32 15.89 -6.42
N SER A 258 -4.99 15.70 -5.14
CA SER A 258 -4.22 14.53 -4.70
C SER A 258 -4.77 13.84 -3.47
N THR A 259 -5.72 14.44 -2.75
CA THR A 259 -6.50 13.72 -1.76
C THR A 259 -7.70 13.04 -2.41
N PHE A 260 -7.83 11.73 -2.22
CA PHE A 260 -8.99 10.96 -2.65
C PHE A 260 -9.77 10.45 -1.45
N THR A 261 -11.06 10.22 -1.65
CA THR A 261 -11.93 9.75 -0.58
C THR A 261 -12.82 8.61 -1.04
N CYS A 262 -13.28 7.79 -0.09
CA CYS A 262 -14.25 6.75 -0.39
C CYS A 262 -15.08 6.45 0.85
N PHE A 263 -16.38 6.19 0.66
CA PHE A 263 -17.24 5.68 1.72
C PHE A 263 -17.49 4.20 1.49
N GLY A 264 -17.39 3.41 2.56
CA GLY A 264 -17.78 2.00 2.53
C GLY A 264 -16.88 1.10 1.68
N ALA A 265 -15.61 1.49 1.47
CA ALA A 265 -14.62 0.58 0.90
C ALA A 265 -14.37 -0.57 1.87
N SER A 266 -14.63 -1.80 1.41
CA SER A 266 -14.26 -2.99 2.18
C SER A 266 -12.78 -3.29 2.04
N SER A 267 -12.12 -2.88 0.97
CA SER A 267 -10.72 -3.25 0.76
C SER A 267 -10.01 -2.25 -0.15
N TYR A 268 -8.69 -2.32 -0.16
CA TYR A 268 -7.83 -1.48 -0.98
C TYR A 268 -6.79 -2.30 -1.72
N ASP A 269 -6.67 -2.08 -3.01
CA ASP A 269 -5.69 -2.70 -3.88
C ASP A 269 -4.48 -1.77 -4.06
N VAL A 270 -3.31 -2.23 -3.61
CA VAL A 270 -2.01 -1.57 -3.79
C VAL A 270 -1.26 -2.29 -4.90
N THR A 271 -1.10 -1.65 -6.05
CA THR A 271 -0.42 -2.24 -7.22
C THR A 271 0.89 -1.52 -7.50
N PHE A 272 2.00 -2.25 -7.48
CA PHE A 272 3.31 -1.77 -7.92
C PHE A 272 3.46 -2.00 -9.42
N CYS A 273 4.00 -1.00 -10.13
CA CYS A 273 4.07 -0.94 -11.59
C CYS A 273 2.71 -1.21 -12.28
N PRO A 274 1.64 -0.47 -11.94
CA PRO A 274 0.35 -0.60 -12.60
C PRO A 274 0.47 -0.43 -14.11
N ARG A 275 -0.39 -1.11 -14.88
CA ARG A 275 -0.51 -0.86 -16.32
C ARG A 275 -1.08 0.55 -16.53
N SER A 276 -0.56 1.27 -17.52
CA SER A 276 -1.08 2.56 -17.98
C SER A 276 -2.41 2.44 -18.70
#